data_AF-A0A8X6Q534-F1
#
_entry.id   AF-A0A8X6Q534-F1
#
_cell.length_a   1.000
_cell.length_b   1.000
_cell.length_c   1.000
_cell.angle_alpha   90.00
_cell.angle_beta   90.00
_cell.angle_gamma   90.00
#
_symmetry.space_group_name_H-M   'P 1'
#
loop_
_entity.id
_entity.type
_entity.pdbx_description
1 polymer ?
#
loop_
_entity_poly.entity_id
_entity_poly.type
_entity_poly.pdbx_seq_one_letter_code
_entity_poly.pdbx_strand_id
1 'polypeptide(L)'
;MEVLGPIYRTRVTFAFSFGWAFGLLLLPGMTYLIRDWVYQQLASAVVSTILLSYWCFMPESPRWLMTQGKYEKAEKIMVTAAKRNKLEIHNMPVMIKQLKERIEK
;
A
#
# COMPACT_ATOMS: atom_id res chain seq x y z
N MET A 1 1.28 -6.00 5.06
CA MET A 1 1.93 -6.49 3.81
C MET A 1 1.04 -7.52 3.10
N GLU A 2 -0.18 -7.12 2.75
CA GLU A 2 -1.14 -8.04 2.10
C GLU A 2 -0.98 -8.07 0.58
N VAL A 3 -0.51 -6.95 0.00
CA VAL A 3 -0.28 -6.76 -1.44
C VAL A 3 1.08 -7.25 -1.93
N LEU A 4 1.97 -7.69 -1.02
CA LEU A 4 3.32 -8.14 -1.35
C LEU A 4 3.44 -9.67 -1.25
N GLY A 5 4.07 -10.27 -2.26
CA GLY A 5 4.47 -11.68 -2.24
C GLY A 5 5.51 -11.95 -1.13
N PRO A 6 5.57 -13.18 -0.58
CA PRO A 6 6.38 -13.53 0.59
C PRO A 6 7.86 -13.15 0.46
N ILE A 7 8.42 -13.25 -0.74
CA ILE A 7 9.84 -12.94 -1.03
C ILE A 7 10.14 -11.44 -0.95
N TYR A 8 9.17 -10.57 -1.25
CA TYR A 8 9.36 -9.12 -1.30
C TYR A 8 9.09 -8.42 0.03
N ARG A 9 8.46 -9.13 0.99
CA ARG A 9 8.05 -8.56 2.27
C ARG A 9 9.23 -7.99 3.04
N THR A 10 10.27 -8.78 3.23
CA THR A 10 11.46 -8.38 3.99
C THR A 10 12.10 -7.12 3.39
N ARG A 11 12.27 -7.08 2.07
CA ARG A 11 12.87 -5.93 1.36
C ARG A 11 12.07 -4.64 1.55
N VAL A 12 10.75 -4.71 1.44
CA VAL A 12 9.89 -3.53 1.61
C VAL A 12 9.87 -3.06 3.06
N THR A 13 9.83 -3.98 4.03
CA THR A 13 9.95 -3.62 5.45
C THR A 13 11.25 -2.92 5.74
N PHE A 14 12.37 -3.47 5.26
CA PHE A 14 13.68 -2.84 5.42
C PHE A 14 13.72 -1.45 4.79
N ALA A 15 13.17 -1.29 3.58
CA ALA A 15 13.09 0.02 2.93
C ALA A 15 12.27 1.02 3.74
N PHE A 16 11.14 0.59 4.31
CA PHE A 16 10.31 1.44 5.17
C PHE A 16 11.06 1.86 6.45
N SER A 17 11.68 0.90 7.15
CA SER A 17 12.47 1.17 8.35
C SER A 17 13.66 2.11 8.07
N PHE A 18 14.31 1.92 6.92
CA PHE A 18 15.40 2.78 6.48
C PHE A 18 14.91 4.20 6.18
N GLY A 19 13.78 4.34 5.48
CA GLY A 19 13.15 5.65 5.22
C GLY A 19 12.79 6.38 6.52
N TRP A 20 12.29 5.65 7.52
CA TRP A 20 12.00 6.21 8.84
C TRP A 20 13.27 6.72 9.53
N ALA A 21 14.32 5.90 9.60
CA ALA A 21 15.59 6.28 10.20
C ALA A 21 16.22 7.49 9.50
N PHE A 22 16.17 7.49 8.17
CA PHE A 22 16.67 8.58 7.34
C PHE A 22 15.91 9.90 7.58
N GLY A 23 14.58 9.84 7.70
CA GLY A 23 13.76 11.01 8.05
C GLY A 23 14.13 11.60 9.42
N LEU A 24 14.37 10.74 10.42
CA LEU A 24 14.82 11.18 11.74
C LEU A 24 16.19 11.86 11.72
N LEU A 25 17.12 11.39 10.89
CA LEU A 25 18.44 12.01 10.73
C LEU A 25 18.38 13.33 9.96
N LEU A 26 17.45 13.47 9.01
CA LEU A 26 17.24 14.70 8.24
C LEU A 26 16.64 15.83 9.06
N LEU A 27 15.73 15.52 9.98
CA LEU A 27 15.04 16.49 10.83
C LEU A 27 15.98 17.50 11.53
N PRO A 28 17.02 17.09 12.29
CA PRO A 28 17.94 18.03 12.92
C PRO A 28 18.76 18.83 11.91
N GLY A 29 19.09 18.26 10.74
CA GLY A 29 19.74 18.98 9.65
C GLY A 29 18.85 20.11 9.10
N MET A 30 17.56 19.86 8.92
CA MET A 30 16.60 20.88 8.53
C MET A 30 16.43 21.97 9.61
N THR A 31 16.34 21.59 10.89
CA THR A 31 16.26 22.55 12.01
C THR A 31 17.50 23.45 12.11
N TYR A 32 18.67 22.95 11.71
CA TYR A 32 19.89 23.75 11.71
C TYR A 32 19.86 24.83 10.61
N LEU A 33 19.36 24.49 9.41
CA LEU A 33 19.27 25.40 8.27
C LEU A 33 18.12 26.40 8.41
N ILE A 34 16.98 25.96 8.94
CA ILE A 34 15.77 26.76 9.09
C ILE A 34 15.47 26.88 10.58
N ARG A 35 15.77 28.05 11.16
CA ARG A 35 15.56 28.30 12.60
C ARG A 35 14.10 28.60 12.94
N ASP A 36 13.34 29.06 11.96
CA ASP A 36 11.95 29.44 12.10
C ASP A 36 11.02 28.22 12.09
N TRP A 37 10.36 27.98 13.22
CA TRP A 37 9.49 26.82 13.43
C TRP A 37 8.29 26.76 12.48
N VAL A 38 7.81 27.92 11.99
CA VAL A 38 6.66 28.00 11.07
C VAL A 38 6.99 27.36 9.72
N TYR A 39 8.16 27.65 9.15
CA TYR A 39 8.57 27.07 7.87
C TYR A 39 8.81 25.56 7.99
N GLN A 40 9.25 25.10 9.17
CA GLN A 40 9.45 23.68 9.44
C GLN A 40 8.14 22.90 9.58
N GLN A 41 7.13 23.52 10.21
CA GLN A 41 5.76 23.00 10.23
C GLN A 41 5.15 22.99 8.83
N LEU A 42 5.33 24.05 8.04
CA LEU A 42 4.83 24.12 6.66
C LEU A 42 5.44 23.03 5.79
N ALA A 43 6.76 22.83 5.85
CA ALA A 43 7.43 21.77 5.10
C ALA A 43 6.91 20.37 5.49
N SER A 44 6.72 20.12 6.78
CA SER A 44 6.16 18.85 7.28
C SER A 44 4.71 18.64 6.83
N ALA A 45 3.90 19.70 6.85
CA ALA A 45 2.53 19.68 6.36
C ALA A 45 2.47 19.38 4.86
N VAL A 46 3.32 20.03 4.06
CA VAL A 46 3.39 19.80 2.60
C VAL A 46 3.74 18.34 2.30
N VAL A 47 4.77 17.78 2.95
CA VAL A 47 5.13 16.35 2.77
C VAL A 47 3.97 15.44 3.18
N SER A 48 3.29 15.75 4.29
CA SER A 48 2.13 14.98 4.76
C SER A 48 0.95 15.05 3.79
N THR A 49 0.67 16.21 3.20
CA THR A 49 -0.39 16.39 2.20
C THR A 49 -0.09 15.61 0.92
N ILE A 50 1.17 15.60 0.47
CA ILE A 50 1.58 14.79 -0.68
C ILE A 50 1.35 13.30 -0.38
N LEU A 51 1.74 12.83 0.81
CA LEU A 51 1.49 11.44 1.22
C LEU A 51 -0.01 11.11 1.31
N LEU A 52 -0.84 12.04 1.81
CA LEU A 52 -2.30 11.88 1.84
C LEU A 52 -2.90 11.82 0.44
N SER A 53 -2.40 12.62 -0.51
CA SER A 53 -2.87 12.54 -1.89
C SER A 53 -2.64 11.16 -2.51
N TYR A 54 -1.56 10.48 -2.10
CA TYR A 54 -1.24 9.13 -2.56
C TYR A 54 -2.27 8.09 -2.10
N TRP A 55 -2.93 8.32 -0.95
CA TRP A 55 -4.00 7.45 -0.45
C TRP A 55 -5.17 7.35 -1.44
N CYS A 56 -5.54 8.47 -2.09
CA CYS A 56 -6.65 8.50 -3.06
C CYS A 56 -6.40 7.64 -4.31
N PHE A 57 -5.13 7.40 -4.65
CA PHE A 57 -4.77 6.58 -5.82
C PHE A 57 -4.55 5.10 -5.49
N MET A 58 -4.40 4.75 -4.21
CA MET A 58 -4.11 3.37 -3.82
C MET A 58 -5.41 2.53 -3.83
N PRO A 59 -5.47 1.43 -4.59
CA PRO A 59 -6.63 0.54 -4.57
C PRO A 59 -6.75 -0.15 -3.20
N GLU A 60 -7.97 -0.38 -2.75
CA GLU A 60 -8.25 -1.11 -1.51
C GLU A 60 -7.66 -2.53 -1.51
N SER A 61 -7.39 -3.08 -0.32
CA SER A 61 -6.79 -4.40 -0.20
C SER A 61 -7.77 -5.49 -0.70
N PRO A 62 -7.35 -6.39 -1.61
CA PRO A 62 -8.23 -7.44 -2.14
C PRO A 62 -8.77 -8.36 -1.05
N ARG A 63 -8.00 -8.58 0.03
CA ARG A 63 -8.42 -9.41 1.17
C ARG A 63 -9.53 -8.76 1.98
N TRP A 64 -9.42 -7.46 2.25
CA TRP A 64 -10.46 -6.71 2.93
C TRP A 64 -11.77 -6.72 2.13
N LEU A 65 -11.69 -6.57 0.81
CA LEU A 65 -12.88 -6.67 -0.05
C LEU A 65 -13.51 -8.07 -0.01
N MET A 66 -12.71 -9.13 0.10
CA MET A 66 -13.20 -10.50 0.26
C MET A 66 -13.90 -10.72 1.61
N THR A 67 -13.41 -10.14 2.72
CA THR A 67 -14.07 -10.27 4.04
C THR A 67 -15.33 -9.41 4.16
N GLN A 68 -15.43 -8.34 3.39
CA GLN A 68 -16.61 -7.47 3.31
C GLN A 68 -17.69 -7.97 2.33
N GLY A 69 -17.53 -9.17 1.75
CA GLY A 69 -18.48 -9.75 0.80
C GLY A 69 -18.50 -9.08 -0.59
N LYS A 70 -17.56 -8.17 -0.88
CA LYS A 70 -17.48 -7.40 -2.14
C LYS A 70 -16.60 -8.13 -3.18
N TYR A 71 -16.97 -9.36 -3.52
CA TYR A 71 -16.16 -10.26 -4.35
C TYR A 71 -15.90 -9.73 -5.78
N GLU A 72 -16.88 -9.07 -6.43
CA GLU A 72 -16.72 -8.52 -7.78
C GLU A 72 -15.64 -7.41 -7.85
N LYS A 73 -15.59 -6.55 -6.81
CA LYS A 73 -14.56 -5.51 -6.72
C LYS A 73 -13.17 -6.12 -6.48
N ALA A 74 -13.09 -7.13 -5.61
CA ALA A 74 -11.86 -7.86 -5.36
C ALA A 74 -11.32 -8.52 -6.64
N GLU A 75 -12.20 -9.18 -7.41
CA GLU A 75 -11.84 -9.82 -8.68
C GLU A 75 -11.28 -8.81 -9.69
N LYS A 76 -11.95 -7.67 -9.88
CA LYS A 76 -11.49 -6.62 -10.82
C LYS A 76 -10.09 -6.10 -10.48
N ILE A 77 -9.82 -5.89 -9.18
CA ILE A 77 -8.50 -5.43 -8.71
C ILE A 77 -7.46 -6.53 -8.93
N MET A 78 -7.79 -7.79 -8.61
CA MET A 78 -6.89 -8.93 -8.78
C MET A 78 -6.56 -9.22 -10.25
N VAL A 79 -7.55 -9.14 -11.15
CA VAL A 79 -7.34 -9.28 -12.60
C VAL A 79 -6.44 -8.18 -13.14
N THR A 80 -6.66 -6.92 -12.72
CA THR A 80 -5.81 -5.79 -13.12
C THR A 80 -4.37 -5.97 -12.61
N ALA A 81 -4.21 -6.43 -11.37
CA ALA A 81 -2.90 -6.74 -10.80
C ALA A 81 -2.22 -7.92 -11.53
N ALA A 82 -2.95 -8.97 -11.88
CA ALA A 82 -2.42 -10.13 -12.61
C ALA A 82 -1.95 -9.75 -14.02
N LYS A 83 -2.73 -8.91 -14.75
CA LYS A 83 -2.32 -8.34 -16.05
C LYS A 83 -1.00 -7.56 -15.93
N ARG A 84 -0.86 -6.72 -14.90
CA ARG A 84 0.38 -5.96 -14.64
C ARG A 84 1.57 -6.88 -14.32
N ASN A 85 1.34 -7.98 -13.63
CA ASN A 85 2.35 -8.98 -13.30
C ASN A 85 2.60 -10.02 -14.41
N LYS A 86 1.94 -9.90 -15.58
CA LYS A 86 2.02 -10.85 -16.69
C LYS A 86 1.74 -12.31 -16.29
N LEU A 87 0.87 -12.51 -15.31
CA LEU A 87 0.46 -13.84 -14.87
C LEU A 87 -0.77 -14.28 -15.67
N GLU A 88 -0.79 -15.52 -16.16
CA GLU A 88 -1.95 -16.08 -16.84
C GLU A 88 -3.13 -16.22 -15.87
N ILE A 89 -4.28 -15.66 -16.26
CA ILE A 89 -5.43 -15.39 -15.37
C ILE A 89 -6.38 -16.59 -15.28
N HIS A 90 -6.03 -17.73 -15.88
CA HIS A 90 -6.97 -18.83 -16.16
C HIS A 90 -7.67 -19.39 -14.89
N ASN A 91 -6.99 -19.45 -13.75
CA ASN A 91 -7.51 -20.10 -12.53
C ASN A 91 -8.01 -19.14 -11.42
N MET A 92 -7.79 -17.84 -11.56
CA MET A 92 -8.15 -16.84 -10.53
C MET A 92 -9.67 -16.69 -10.29
N PRO A 93 -10.54 -16.59 -11.31
CA PRO A 93 -11.98 -16.46 -11.08
C PRO A 93 -12.58 -17.73 -10.44
N VAL A 94 -12.03 -18.91 -10.77
CA VAL A 94 -12.46 -20.19 -10.20
C VAL A 94 -12.10 -20.28 -8.70
N MET A 95 -10.89 -19.86 -8.32
CA MET A 95 -10.47 -19.84 -6.91
C MET A 95 -11.33 -18.93 -6.04
N ILE A 96 -11.68 -17.74 -6.52
CA ILE A 96 -12.51 -16.79 -5.75
C ILE A 96 -13.93 -17.35 -5.58
N LYS A 97 -14.48 -18.01 -6.61
CA LYS A 97 -15.79 -18.65 -6.56
C LYS A 97 -15.84 -19.83 -5.57
N GLN A 98 -14.81 -20.69 -5.58
CA GLN A 98 -14.66 -21.78 -4.61
C GLN A 98 -14.49 -21.29 -3.17
N LEU A 99 -13.77 -20.18 -2.96
CA LEU A 99 -13.63 -19.56 -1.65
C LEU A 99 -14.96 -18.99 -1.15
N LYS A 100 -15.74 -18.37 -2.03
CA LYS A 100 -17.10 -17.92 -1.71
C LYS A 100 -17.98 -19.11 -1.28
N GLU A 101 -18.00 -20.18 -2.07
CA GLU A 101 -18.78 -21.40 -1.76
C GLU A 101 -18.33 -22.10 -0.47
N ARG A 102 -17.06 -21.97 -0.06
CA ARG A 102 -16.58 -22.50 1.22
C ARG A 102 -16.92 -21.64 2.44
N ILE A 103 -17.10 -20.33 2.25
CA ILE A 103 -17.44 -19.40 3.35
C ILE A 103 -18.96 -19.39 3.59
N GLU A 104 -19.74 -19.65 2.55
CA GLU A 104 -21.21 -19.66 2.57
C GLU A 104 -21.80 -21.02 3.01
N LYS A 105 -20.95 -22.02 3.26
CA LYS A 105 -21.30 -23.39 3.67
C LYS A 105 -20.86 -23.66 5.10
#